data_AF-A0A0F8ZU67-F1
#
_entry.id   AF-A0A0F8ZU67-F1
#
_cell.length_a   1.000
_cell.length_b   1.000
_cell.length_c   1.000
_cell.angle_alpha   90.00
_cell.angle_beta   90.00
_cell.angle_gamma   90.00
#
_symmetry.space_group_name_H-M   'P 1'
#
loop_
_entity.id
_entity.type
_entity.pdbx_description
1 polymer ?
#
loop_
_entity_poly.entity_id
_entity_poly.type
_entity_poly.pdbx_seq_one_letter_code
_entity_poly.pdbx_strand_id
1 'polypeptide(L)'
;MRNYDFQEVQNDFSAPPEPYPEETRKLLPAMKSYQGSLEIDCSGSINGGQHFIKDVNKEMVGAWAYPKEKEHWHFSGKVNLLKHVKDGRIDWCCPKGQDYGIAVMTVQQGAMLHPEHGEQLVSHYFQRFEDRLDADARKGMNCFFQDELHLPLEVYSQKTHTLKTQIVWAEDFQSQFKKRKGYDILPELPALLRSIGSRTHKVRLDYYDVALSLAEERYFKPLYNWHNSRGLLYGCDNWGRGLEPLRYIDYFRAIRWFSAPGNDAPREGTALIQTKVSSSVSHLYQRPRTWLEAFHSIGWNARPDMLTQQFDRHYVLGANLFCLHGLYYTLNGGYWEWAPPCFHFRMPYWP
;
A
#
# COMPACT_ATOMS: atom_id res chain seq x y z
N MET A 1 -5.32 11.22 42.73
CA MET A 1 -5.21 12.30 41.73
C MET A 1 -3.76 12.77 41.65
N ARG A 2 -3.01 12.22 40.68
CA ARG A 2 -1.87 12.88 40.04
C ARG A 2 -2.14 12.75 38.55
N ASN A 3 -2.43 13.88 37.90
CA ASN A 3 -2.59 13.94 36.46
C ASN A 3 -1.22 13.68 35.85
N TYR A 4 -1.03 12.51 35.26
CA TYR A 4 0.04 12.30 34.29
C TYR A 4 -0.55 12.56 32.92
N ASP A 5 -0.29 13.76 32.43
CA ASP A 5 -0.53 14.17 31.06
C ASP A 5 0.49 13.42 30.19
N PHE A 6 0.08 12.28 29.64
CA PHE A 6 0.84 11.61 28.58
C PHE A 6 0.57 12.38 27.29
N GLN A 7 1.20 13.55 27.16
CA GLN A 7 1.44 14.14 25.85
C GLN A 7 2.20 13.12 25.01
N GLU A 8 1.74 12.99 23.77
CA GLU A 8 2.29 12.15 22.71
C GLU A 8 3.81 12.06 22.82
N VAL A 9 4.32 10.86 23.10
CA VAL A 9 5.66 10.49 22.66
C VAL A 9 5.55 10.36 21.14
N GLN A 10 5.63 11.51 20.46
CA GLN A 10 6.04 11.58 19.07
C GLN A 10 7.47 11.05 19.01
N ASN A 11 7.59 9.74 18.91
CA ASN A 11 8.80 9.18 18.34
C ASN A 11 8.90 9.72 16.91
N ASP A 12 9.92 10.53 16.69
CA ASP A 12 10.40 11.00 15.40
C ASP A 12 10.82 9.78 14.56
N PHE A 13 9.83 9.10 13.98
CA PHE A 13 10.01 8.14 12.89
C PHE A 13 10.06 8.93 11.58
N SER A 14 11.12 9.71 11.39
CA SER A 14 11.46 10.33 10.10
C SER A 14 12.01 9.30 9.10
N ALA A 15 11.26 8.20 8.95
CA ALA A 15 11.16 7.24 7.87
C ALA A 15 10.32 6.08 8.43
N PRO A 16 9.23 5.64 7.78
CA PRO A 16 8.63 4.37 8.16
C PRO A 16 9.71 3.28 8.06
N PRO A 17 9.87 2.37 9.04
CA PRO A 17 10.73 1.22 8.85
C PRO A 17 10.27 0.50 7.57
N GLU A 18 11.19 0.28 6.63
CA GLU A 18 10.86 -0.49 5.42
C GLU A 18 10.28 -1.85 5.86
N PRO A 19 9.15 -2.30 5.28
CA PRO A 19 8.28 -3.34 5.83
C PRO A 19 8.85 -4.76 5.74
N TYR A 20 10.17 -4.90 5.60
CA TYR A 20 10.81 -6.11 5.15
C TYR A 20 12.05 -6.45 6.02
N PRO A 21 12.23 -7.71 6.45
CA PRO A 21 13.45 -8.17 7.11
C PRO A 21 14.71 -7.76 6.32
N GLU A 22 15.83 -7.63 7.02
CA GLU A 22 17.13 -7.28 6.43
C GLU A 22 17.55 -8.19 5.27
N GLU A 23 17.06 -9.43 5.20
CA GLU A 23 17.32 -10.37 4.09
C GLU A 23 16.49 -10.10 2.84
N THR A 24 15.31 -9.51 2.96
CA THR A 24 14.59 -8.89 1.82
C THR A 24 15.27 -7.60 1.36
N ARG A 25 16.20 -6.99 2.11
CA ARG A 25 17.13 -5.99 1.52
C ARG A 25 18.11 -6.63 0.53
N LYS A 26 18.20 -7.96 0.48
CA LYS A 26 18.88 -8.74 -0.57
C LYS A 26 17.93 -9.13 -1.72
N LEU A 27 16.72 -8.56 -1.80
CA LEU A 27 15.96 -8.55 -3.05
C LEU A 27 16.93 -8.17 -4.18
N LEU A 28 16.86 -8.96 -5.26
CA LEU A 28 17.87 -9.02 -6.32
C LEU A 28 18.37 -7.62 -6.72
N PRO A 29 19.65 -7.45 -7.12
CA PRO A 29 20.16 -6.18 -7.64
C PRO A 29 19.23 -5.50 -8.65
N ALA A 30 18.51 -6.30 -9.45
CA ALA A 30 17.49 -5.85 -10.40
C ALA A 30 16.36 -5.00 -9.77
N MET A 31 15.90 -5.33 -8.55
CA MET A 31 14.87 -4.55 -7.86
C MET A 31 15.41 -3.25 -7.26
N LYS A 32 16.71 -3.19 -6.94
CA LYS A 32 17.35 -1.97 -6.42
C LYS A 32 17.54 -0.91 -7.50
N SER A 33 17.73 -1.31 -8.76
CA SER A 33 17.81 -0.35 -9.87
C SER A 33 16.47 -0.07 -10.55
N TYR A 34 15.41 -0.80 -10.19
CA TYR A 34 14.13 -0.74 -10.88
C TYR A 34 13.45 0.62 -10.72
N GLN A 35 12.99 1.17 -11.84
CA GLN A 35 12.33 2.47 -11.91
C GLN A 35 10.81 2.31 -11.71
N GLY A 36 10.40 1.99 -10.48
CA GLY A 36 8.99 1.69 -10.13
C GLY A 36 8.26 2.80 -9.36
N SER A 37 8.78 4.02 -9.39
CA SER A 37 8.10 5.20 -8.85
C SER A 37 8.06 6.31 -9.90
N LEU A 38 7.00 7.10 -9.92
CA LEU A 38 6.80 8.23 -10.83
C LEU A 38 6.60 9.51 -10.03
N GLU A 39 7.32 10.55 -10.42
CA GLU A 39 7.12 11.93 -10.01
C GLU A 39 6.62 12.75 -11.19
N ILE A 40 5.64 13.62 -10.95
CA ILE A 40 5.06 14.49 -11.95
C ILE A 40 5.19 15.93 -11.47
N ASP A 41 6.05 16.70 -12.12
CA ASP A 41 6.15 18.14 -11.91
C ASP A 41 5.21 18.86 -12.88
N CYS A 42 4.16 19.50 -12.34
CA CYS A 42 3.23 20.35 -13.08
C CYS A 42 3.32 21.83 -12.66
N SER A 43 4.41 22.24 -12.01
CA SER A 43 4.62 23.62 -11.57
C SER A 43 5.08 24.54 -12.72
N GLY A 44 5.61 23.97 -13.80
CA GLY A 44 6.13 24.73 -14.94
C GLY A 44 5.05 25.44 -15.74
N SER A 45 5.36 26.66 -16.17
CA SER A 45 4.56 27.46 -17.10
C SER A 45 5.48 28.25 -18.01
N ILE A 46 5.07 28.49 -19.25
CA ILE A 46 5.80 29.29 -20.23
C ILE A 46 4.86 30.22 -20.99
N ASN A 47 5.29 31.47 -21.16
CA ASN A 47 4.49 32.45 -21.88
C ASN A 47 4.69 32.30 -23.39
N GLY A 48 3.69 32.71 -24.17
CA GLY A 48 3.75 32.67 -25.62
C GLY A 48 4.99 33.37 -26.19
N GLY A 49 5.72 32.69 -27.08
CA GLY A 49 6.93 33.20 -27.72
C GLY A 49 8.24 32.98 -26.94
N GLN A 50 8.20 32.44 -25.72
CA GLN A 50 9.39 32.08 -24.96
C GLN A 50 9.92 30.69 -25.33
N HIS A 51 11.20 30.43 -25.05
CA HIS A 51 11.79 29.10 -25.20
C HIS A 51 11.74 28.31 -23.89
N PHE A 52 11.24 27.07 -23.96
CA PHE A 52 11.37 26.09 -22.90
C PHE A 52 12.66 25.31 -23.13
N ILE A 53 13.58 25.40 -22.18
CA ILE A 53 14.87 24.73 -22.23
C ILE A 53 15.01 23.83 -21.02
N LYS A 54 15.27 22.54 -21.22
CA LYS A 54 15.50 21.58 -20.14
C LYS A 54 16.38 20.43 -20.60
N ASP A 55 17.40 20.09 -19.81
CA ASP A 55 18.22 18.90 -20.07
C ASP A 55 17.40 17.62 -19.88
N VAL A 56 17.60 16.65 -20.78
CA VAL A 56 16.98 15.33 -20.71
C VAL A 56 17.93 14.38 -19.99
N ASN A 57 17.46 13.78 -18.91
CA ASN A 57 18.17 12.73 -18.19
C ASN A 57 17.51 11.36 -18.45
N LYS A 58 18.16 10.29 -17.99
CA LYS A 58 17.67 8.92 -18.18
C LYS A 58 16.40 8.62 -17.39
N GLU A 59 16.12 9.41 -16.35
CA GLU A 59 14.93 9.31 -15.51
C GLU A 59 13.70 9.97 -16.16
N MET A 60 13.86 10.80 -17.19
CA MET A 60 12.75 11.50 -17.83
C MET A 60 11.97 10.56 -18.76
N VAL A 61 10.77 10.17 -18.34
CA VAL A 61 9.86 9.32 -19.15
C VAL A 61 8.87 10.11 -19.98
N GLY A 62 8.72 11.41 -19.70
CA GLY A 62 7.87 12.27 -20.51
C GLY A 62 8.01 13.75 -20.19
N ALA A 63 7.80 14.57 -21.22
CA ALA A 63 7.68 16.02 -21.09
C ALA A 63 6.62 16.51 -22.08
N TRP A 64 5.62 17.23 -21.57
CA TRP A 64 4.47 17.69 -22.36
C TRP A 64 4.13 19.14 -22.02
N ALA A 65 3.75 19.90 -23.04
CA ALA A 65 3.18 21.22 -22.88
C ALA A 65 1.68 21.17 -23.21
N TYR A 66 0.87 21.91 -22.45
CA TYR A 66 -0.58 22.01 -22.63
C TYR A 66 -0.96 23.48 -22.75
N PRO A 67 -1.75 23.88 -23.77
CA PRO A 67 -2.28 25.24 -23.82
C PRO A 67 -2.98 25.55 -22.51
N LYS A 68 -2.78 26.75 -21.96
CA LYS A 68 -3.40 27.15 -20.70
C LYS A 68 -4.15 28.47 -20.82
N GLU A 69 -5.24 28.56 -20.07
CA GLU A 69 -5.96 29.79 -19.79
C GLU A 69 -5.97 30.01 -18.27
N LYS A 70 -5.19 31.00 -17.82
CA LYS A 70 -4.87 31.19 -16.38
C LYS A 70 -4.26 29.91 -15.80
N GLU A 71 -4.96 29.24 -14.88
CA GLU A 71 -4.56 27.99 -14.24
C GLU A 71 -5.13 26.74 -14.92
N HIS A 72 -6.04 26.89 -15.89
CA HIS A 72 -6.69 25.76 -16.54
C HIS A 72 -5.87 25.28 -17.73
N TRP A 73 -5.58 23.97 -17.76
CA TRP A 73 -4.82 23.35 -18.86
C TRP A 73 -5.75 22.61 -19.80
N HIS A 74 -5.52 22.76 -21.10
CA HIS A 74 -6.29 22.11 -22.15
C HIS A 74 -5.55 20.91 -22.70
N PHE A 75 -6.17 19.74 -22.65
CA PHE A 75 -5.60 18.52 -23.24
C PHE A 75 -5.53 18.57 -24.77
N SER A 76 -6.47 19.30 -25.39
CA SER A 76 -6.43 19.60 -26.82
C SER A 76 -5.30 20.58 -27.10
N GLY A 77 -4.54 20.37 -28.18
CA GLY A 77 -3.39 21.20 -28.52
C GLY A 77 -2.11 20.88 -27.72
N LYS A 78 -2.08 19.81 -26.94
CA LYS A 78 -0.86 19.36 -26.24
C LYS A 78 0.31 19.11 -27.20
N VAL A 79 1.51 19.39 -26.74
CA VAL A 79 2.77 19.21 -27.47
C VAL A 79 3.67 18.23 -26.72
N ASN A 80 4.19 17.22 -27.42
CA ASN A 80 5.21 16.33 -26.87
C ASN A 80 6.57 17.03 -26.96
N LEU A 81 7.10 17.49 -25.83
CA LEU A 81 8.35 18.25 -25.78
C LEU A 81 9.58 17.39 -26.07
N LEU A 82 9.50 16.07 -25.85
CA LEU A 82 10.59 15.16 -26.19
C LEU A 82 10.84 15.06 -27.70
N LYS A 83 9.89 15.50 -28.53
CA LYS A 83 10.11 15.62 -29.99
C LYS A 83 11.00 16.80 -30.38
N HIS A 84 11.32 17.68 -29.42
CA HIS A 84 12.14 18.89 -29.61
C HIS A 84 13.52 18.76 -28.95
N VAL A 85 13.98 17.52 -28.70
CA VAL A 85 15.30 17.28 -28.12
C VAL A 85 16.38 17.44 -29.19
N LYS A 86 17.39 18.26 -28.88
CA LYS A 86 18.64 18.43 -29.63
C LYS A 86 19.80 18.37 -28.65
N ASP A 87 20.81 17.56 -28.95
CA ASP A 87 22.02 17.41 -28.12
C ASP A 87 21.74 17.13 -26.63
N GLY A 88 20.74 16.27 -26.35
CA GLY A 88 20.35 15.90 -24.99
C GLY A 88 19.53 16.95 -24.24
N ARG A 89 19.08 18.01 -24.91
CA ARG A 89 18.32 19.11 -24.32
C ARG A 89 17.04 19.36 -25.11
N ILE A 90 15.92 19.53 -24.41
CA ILE A 90 14.69 20.06 -24.99
C ILE A 90 14.94 21.54 -25.26
N ASP A 91 14.69 21.97 -26.50
CA ASP A 91 14.60 23.38 -26.87
C ASP A 91 13.35 23.59 -27.73
N TRP A 92 12.29 24.09 -27.09
CA TRP A 92 10.99 24.29 -27.72
C TRP A 92 10.54 25.75 -27.61
N CYS A 93 10.27 26.38 -28.75
CA CYS A 93 9.68 27.72 -28.80
C CYS A 93 8.16 27.63 -28.65
N CYS A 94 7.64 28.21 -27.57
CA CYS A 94 6.21 28.31 -27.31
C CYS A 94 5.53 29.19 -28.37
N PRO A 95 4.39 28.77 -28.96
CA PRO A 95 3.65 29.59 -29.93
C PRO A 95 3.32 30.99 -29.39
N LYS A 96 3.50 32.02 -30.21
CA LYS A 96 3.15 33.39 -29.83
C LYS A 96 1.65 33.51 -29.58
N GLY A 97 1.27 34.25 -28.53
CA GLY A 97 -0.12 34.55 -28.20
C GLY A 97 -0.86 33.45 -27.42
N GLN A 98 -0.19 32.36 -27.06
CA GLN A 98 -0.78 31.29 -26.23
C GLN A 98 0.24 30.84 -25.18
N ASP A 99 -0.14 30.90 -23.91
CA ASP A 99 0.67 30.38 -22.82
C ASP A 99 0.47 28.87 -22.69
N TYR A 100 1.48 28.18 -22.16
CA TYR A 100 1.45 26.74 -21.94
C TYR A 100 1.84 26.39 -20.51
N GLY A 101 1.14 25.41 -19.94
CA GLY A 101 1.57 24.68 -18.77
C GLY A 101 2.51 23.54 -19.15
N ILE A 102 3.55 23.29 -18.34
CA ILE A 102 4.56 22.27 -18.61
C ILE A 102 4.46 21.16 -17.57
N ALA A 103 4.30 19.93 -18.05
CA ALA A 103 4.47 18.74 -17.23
C ALA A 103 5.78 18.03 -17.57
N VAL A 104 6.55 17.69 -16.55
CA VAL A 104 7.70 16.79 -16.66
C VAL A 104 7.44 15.58 -15.77
N MET A 105 7.66 14.40 -16.32
CA MET A 105 7.48 13.13 -15.64
C MET A 105 8.82 12.43 -15.55
N THR A 106 9.25 12.17 -14.32
CA THR A 106 10.51 11.50 -14.01
C THR A 106 10.24 10.25 -13.20
N VAL A 107 11.01 9.21 -13.44
CA VAL A 107 10.97 8.00 -12.62
C VAL A 107 12.00 8.05 -11.52
N GLN A 108 11.67 7.40 -10.42
CA GLN A 108 12.54 7.17 -9.28
C GLN A 108 12.59 5.68 -8.97
N GLN A 109 13.57 5.29 -8.15
CA GLN A 109 13.69 3.94 -7.66
C GLN A 109 12.41 3.52 -6.90
N GLY A 110 11.96 2.30 -7.13
CA GLY A 110 10.86 1.66 -6.41
C GLY A 110 10.58 0.30 -7.01
N ALA A 111 10.15 -0.68 -6.21
CA ALA A 111 9.99 -2.07 -6.66
C ALA A 111 8.56 -2.63 -6.53
N MET A 112 7.60 -1.81 -6.08
CA MET A 112 6.26 -2.30 -5.72
C MET A 112 5.58 -3.07 -6.86
N LEU A 113 5.66 -2.55 -8.08
CA LEU A 113 5.10 -3.20 -9.27
C LEU A 113 6.16 -3.90 -10.11
N HIS A 114 7.30 -4.30 -9.53
CA HIS A 114 8.26 -5.15 -10.24
C HIS A 114 7.60 -6.49 -10.60
N PRO A 115 7.74 -7.01 -11.83
CA PRO A 115 7.08 -8.25 -12.26
C PRO A 115 7.27 -9.45 -11.31
N GLU A 116 8.46 -9.57 -10.73
CA GLU A 116 8.83 -10.68 -9.84
C GLU A 116 8.67 -10.38 -8.34
N HIS A 117 8.06 -9.24 -7.94
CA HIS A 117 8.08 -8.79 -6.53
C HIS A 117 7.59 -9.87 -5.55
N GLY A 118 6.39 -10.40 -5.76
CA GLY A 118 5.79 -11.42 -4.92
C GLY A 118 6.51 -12.76 -4.99
N GLU A 119 7.05 -13.14 -6.15
CA GLU A 119 7.83 -14.38 -6.30
C GLU A 119 9.15 -14.32 -5.53
N GLN A 120 9.83 -13.17 -5.58
CA GLN A 120 11.04 -12.95 -4.80
C GLN A 120 10.74 -12.93 -3.29
N LEU A 121 9.64 -12.29 -2.88
CA LEU A 121 9.22 -12.31 -1.48
C LEU A 121 8.87 -13.74 -1.01
N VAL A 122 8.16 -14.51 -1.83
CA VAL A 122 7.87 -15.93 -1.57
C VAL A 122 9.16 -16.72 -1.38
N SER A 123 10.08 -16.66 -2.34
CA SER A 123 11.32 -17.46 -2.31
C SER A 123 12.26 -17.06 -1.16
N HIS A 124 12.38 -15.77 -0.85
CA HIS A 124 13.35 -15.27 0.13
C HIS A 124 12.81 -15.15 1.56
N TYR A 125 11.48 -15.19 1.74
CA TYR A 125 10.85 -15.09 3.05
C TYR A 125 10.00 -16.32 3.37
N PHE A 126 8.90 -16.53 2.65
CA PHE A 126 7.93 -17.58 3.00
C PHE A 126 8.46 -19.00 2.82
N GLN A 127 9.11 -19.29 1.68
CA GLN A 127 9.62 -20.62 1.35
C GLN A 127 10.65 -21.13 2.37
N ARG A 128 11.43 -20.21 2.96
CA ARG A 128 12.46 -20.55 3.94
C ARG A 128 11.95 -21.17 5.22
N PHE A 129 10.69 -20.91 5.59
CA PHE A 129 10.05 -21.58 6.72
C PHE A 129 9.85 -23.06 6.38
N GLU A 130 9.24 -23.34 5.22
CA GLU A 130 9.04 -24.71 4.77
C GLU A 130 10.37 -25.47 4.60
N ASP A 131 11.39 -24.84 4.02
CA ASP A 131 12.71 -25.46 3.80
C ASP A 131 13.45 -25.83 5.10
N ARG A 132 13.07 -25.22 6.24
CA ARG A 132 13.66 -25.46 7.56
C ARG A 132 12.86 -26.43 8.42
N LEU A 133 11.66 -26.81 7.99
CA LEU A 133 10.78 -27.70 8.72
C LEU A 133 10.85 -29.11 8.14
N ASP A 134 11.01 -30.11 9.00
CA ASP A 134 10.85 -31.50 8.59
C ASP A 134 9.38 -31.83 8.26
N ALA A 135 9.11 -33.06 7.83
CA ALA A 135 7.76 -33.47 7.43
C ALA A 135 6.74 -33.42 8.58
N ASP A 136 7.17 -33.62 9.83
CA ASP A 136 6.27 -33.62 10.98
C ASP A 136 6.00 -32.20 11.47
N ALA A 137 7.04 -31.37 11.55
CA ALA A 137 6.91 -29.95 11.91
C ALA A 137 6.05 -29.18 10.89
N ARG A 138 6.11 -29.55 9.60
CA ARG A 138 5.22 -28.99 8.56
C ARG A 138 3.74 -29.24 8.82
N LYS A 139 3.36 -30.35 9.47
CA LYS A 139 1.96 -30.61 9.84
C LYS A 139 1.43 -29.61 10.87
N GLY A 140 2.32 -28.97 11.64
CA GLY A 140 1.97 -27.94 12.62
C GLY A 140 1.92 -26.52 12.07
N MET A 141 2.45 -26.29 10.86
CA MET A 141 2.41 -24.98 10.21
C MET A 141 1.05 -24.78 9.56
N ASN A 142 0.15 -24.09 10.24
CA ASN A 142 -1.25 -23.94 9.81
C ASN A 142 -1.54 -22.57 9.16
N CYS A 143 -0.75 -21.55 9.48
CA CYS A 143 -1.02 -20.19 9.05
C CYS A 143 0.21 -19.28 9.06
N PHE A 144 0.11 -18.20 8.29
CA PHE A 144 0.90 -16.98 8.42
C PHE A 144 -0.03 -15.82 8.76
N PHE A 145 0.48 -14.86 9.51
CA PHE A 145 -0.21 -13.62 9.81
C PHE A 145 0.63 -12.44 9.32
N GLN A 146 0.04 -11.58 8.50
CA GLN A 146 0.64 -10.34 8.05
C GLN A 146 0.21 -9.21 8.98
N ASP A 147 1.13 -8.82 9.86
CA ASP A 147 0.96 -7.70 10.77
C ASP A 147 1.12 -6.37 10.03
N GLU A 148 0.19 -5.44 10.26
CA GLU A 148 0.27 -4.02 9.92
C GLU A 148 0.97 -3.69 8.59
N LEU A 149 0.63 -4.38 7.49
CA LEU A 149 1.30 -4.17 6.20
C LEU A 149 1.20 -2.72 5.75
N HIS A 150 2.30 -2.13 5.30
CA HIS A 150 2.31 -0.83 4.64
C HIS A 150 2.97 -0.95 3.27
N LEU A 151 2.26 -0.56 2.21
CA LEU A 151 2.76 -0.57 0.83
C LEU A 151 2.65 0.84 0.22
N PRO A 152 3.55 1.22 -0.71
CA PRO A 152 3.49 2.48 -1.45
C PRO A 152 2.39 2.45 -2.53
N LEU A 153 1.17 2.07 -2.14
CA LEU A 153 -0.05 2.04 -2.94
C LEU A 153 -1.10 3.02 -2.38
N GLU A 154 -0.65 4.08 -1.72
CA GLU A 154 -1.52 5.12 -1.16
C GLU A 154 -1.62 6.30 -2.11
N VAL A 155 -2.85 6.63 -2.50
CA VAL A 155 -3.15 7.74 -3.42
C VAL A 155 -3.36 9.06 -2.68
N TYR A 156 -3.89 8.98 -1.46
CA TYR A 156 -4.35 10.10 -0.66
C TYR A 156 -3.99 9.85 0.79
N SER A 157 -3.33 10.82 1.41
CA SER A 157 -3.04 10.81 2.84
C SER A 157 -4.23 11.39 3.59
N GLN A 158 -4.92 10.55 4.37
CA GLN A 158 -6.00 11.03 5.24
C GLN A 158 -5.49 11.96 6.34
N LYS A 159 -4.26 11.75 6.82
CA LYS A 159 -3.67 12.59 7.88
C LYS A 159 -3.46 14.03 7.41
N THR A 160 -2.92 14.21 6.21
CA THR A 160 -2.59 15.54 5.67
C THR A 160 -3.66 16.11 4.75
N HIS A 161 -4.67 15.32 4.39
CA HIS A 161 -5.70 15.68 3.41
C HIS A 161 -5.14 16.07 2.04
N THR A 162 -4.08 15.37 1.59
CA THR A 162 -3.39 15.67 0.33
C THR A 162 -3.20 14.43 -0.54
N LEU A 163 -3.16 14.64 -1.85
CA LEU A 163 -2.69 13.63 -2.81
C LEU A 163 -1.19 13.41 -2.63
N LYS A 164 -0.73 12.18 -2.83
CA LYS A 164 0.71 11.89 -2.89
C LYS A 164 1.27 12.28 -4.25
N THR A 165 2.42 12.95 -4.24
CA THR A 165 3.14 13.39 -5.45
C THR A 165 4.01 12.27 -6.02
N GLN A 166 4.46 11.35 -5.16
CA GLN A 166 5.12 10.12 -5.56
C GLN A 166 4.07 9.05 -5.85
N ILE A 167 4.01 8.61 -7.10
CA ILE A 167 2.97 7.71 -7.61
C ILE A 167 3.63 6.38 -8.00
N VAL A 168 2.98 5.27 -7.69
CA VAL A 168 3.50 3.94 -8.04
C VAL A 168 3.64 3.77 -9.56
N TRP A 169 4.73 3.17 -10.01
CA TRP A 169 5.03 2.98 -11.43
C TRP A 169 5.67 1.62 -11.71
N ALA A 170 5.90 1.33 -13.00
CA ALA A 170 6.66 0.20 -13.49
C ALA A 170 7.28 0.58 -14.83
N GLU A 171 8.44 0.01 -15.17
CA GLU A 171 9.10 0.26 -16.46
C GLU A 171 8.20 -0.12 -17.64
N ASP A 172 7.39 -1.17 -17.49
CA ASP A 172 6.42 -1.60 -18.49
C ASP A 172 5.02 -0.97 -18.33
N PHE A 173 4.82 -0.04 -17.39
CA PHE A 173 3.49 0.49 -17.02
C PHE A 173 2.75 1.10 -18.20
N GLN A 174 3.41 1.94 -19.02
CA GLN A 174 2.79 2.56 -20.18
C GLN A 174 2.27 1.51 -21.17
N SER A 175 3.03 0.44 -21.39
CA SER A 175 2.65 -0.65 -22.29
C SER A 175 1.46 -1.45 -21.74
N GLN A 176 1.47 -1.76 -20.44
CA GLN A 176 0.38 -2.45 -19.74
C GLN A 176 -0.89 -1.60 -19.74
N PHE A 177 -0.74 -0.31 -19.48
CA PHE A 177 -1.84 0.64 -19.52
C PHE A 177 -2.47 0.68 -20.91
N LYS A 178 -1.66 0.90 -21.96
CA LYS A 178 -2.16 0.96 -23.34
C LYS A 178 -2.85 -0.34 -23.76
N LYS A 179 -2.28 -1.49 -23.38
CA LYS A 179 -2.88 -2.81 -23.63
C LYS A 179 -4.26 -2.96 -22.98
N ARG A 180 -4.46 -2.48 -21.75
CA ARG A 180 -5.70 -2.66 -20.98
C ARG A 180 -6.75 -1.58 -21.25
N LYS A 181 -6.33 -0.35 -21.53
CA LYS A 181 -7.20 0.83 -21.62
C LYS A 181 -7.35 1.37 -23.04
N GLY A 182 -6.50 0.96 -23.97
CA GLY A 182 -6.59 1.32 -25.38
C GLY A 182 -6.06 2.71 -25.75
N TYR A 183 -5.41 3.41 -24.82
CA TYR A 183 -4.80 4.73 -25.09
C TYR A 183 -3.48 4.92 -24.34
N ASP A 184 -2.69 5.91 -24.78
CA ASP A 184 -1.41 6.26 -24.15
C ASP A 184 -1.62 7.14 -22.92
N ILE A 185 -1.07 6.70 -21.78
CA ILE A 185 -1.20 7.41 -20.49
C ILE A 185 -0.25 8.61 -20.37
N LEU A 186 0.90 8.62 -21.04
CA LEU A 186 1.92 9.67 -20.85
C LEU A 186 1.36 11.09 -21.02
N PRO A 187 0.64 11.45 -22.10
CA PRO A 187 0.10 12.79 -22.24
C PRO A 187 -1.00 13.13 -21.22
N GLU A 188 -1.52 12.16 -20.48
CA GLU A 188 -2.66 12.31 -19.57
C GLU A 188 -2.23 12.30 -18.09
N LEU A 189 -0.95 11.98 -17.79
CA LEU A 189 -0.41 11.89 -16.44
C LEU A 189 -0.67 13.13 -15.55
N PRO A 190 -0.66 14.38 -16.06
CA PRO A 190 -1.02 15.55 -15.26
C PRO A 190 -2.43 15.48 -14.64
N ALA A 191 -3.34 14.67 -15.21
CA ALA A 191 -4.66 14.43 -14.64
C ALA A 191 -4.59 13.88 -13.21
N LEU A 192 -3.51 13.20 -12.82
CA LEU A 192 -3.36 12.62 -11.49
C LEU A 192 -3.23 13.71 -10.41
N LEU A 193 -2.62 14.84 -10.74
CA LEU A 193 -2.38 15.94 -9.80
C LEU A 193 -3.33 17.13 -10.00
N ARG A 194 -3.90 17.30 -11.19
CA ARG A 194 -4.81 18.42 -11.51
C ARG A 194 -5.92 18.06 -12.48
N SER A 195 -6.86 18.99 -12.65
CA SER A 195 -7.88 18.89 -13.69
C SER A 195 -7.28 19.24 -15.05
N ILE A 196 -7.58 18.43 -16.05
CA ILE A 196 -7.22 18.61 -17.48
C ILE A 196 -8.48 18.60 -18.36
N GLY A 197 -9.64 18.85 -17.74
CA GLY A 197 -10.96 18.83 -18.38
C GLY A 197 -11.73 17.53 -18.13
N SER A 198 -12.69 17.23 -19.00
CA SER A 198 -13.67 16.15 -18.82
C SER A 198 -13.08 14.75 -18.68
N ARG A 199 -11.85 14.54 -19.16
CA ARG A 199 -11.15 13.24 -19.10
C ARG A 199 -10.51 12.95 -17.74
N THR A 200 -10.34 13.95 -16.87
CA THR A 200 -9.60 13.80 -15.61
C THR A 200 -10.07 12.62 -14.76
N HIS A 201 -11.38 12.51 -14.53
CA HIS A 201 -11.92 11.42 -13.70
C HIS A 201 -11.67 10.05 -14.31
N LYS A 202 -11.88 9.92 -15.64
CA LYS A 202 -11.61 8.68 -16.36
C LYS A 202 -10.14 8.28 -16.27
N VAL A 203 -9.23 9.22 -16.49
CA VAL A 203 -7.78 8.95 -16.44
C VAL A 203 -7.36 8.47 -15.05
N ARG A 204 -7.83 9.13 -13.98
CA ARG A 204 -7.54 8.70 -12.60
C ARG A 204 -8.03 7.29 -12.32
N LEU A 205 -9.29 6.99 -12.67
CA LEU A 205 -9.85 5.65 -12.47
C LEU A 205 -9.09 4.60 -13.27
N ASP A 206 -8.80 4.87 -14.55
CA ASP A 206 -8.08 3.93 -15.40
C ASP A 206 -6.63 3.70 -14.95
N TYR A 207 -5.96 4.75 -14.48
CA TYR A 207 -4.60 4.67 -13.95
C TYR A 207 -4.54 3.78 -12.72
N TYR A 208 -5.38 4.07 -11.74
CA TYR A 208 -5.39 3.34 -10.48
C TYR A 208 -5.92 1.91 -10.62
N ASP A 209 -6.84 1.66 -11.56
CA ASP A 209 -7.24 0.31 -11.92
C ASP A 209 -6.08 -0.50 -12.50
N VAL A 210 -5.27 0.07 -13.40
CA VAL A 210 -4.08 -0.61 -13.94
C VAL A 210 -3.03 -0.82 -12.85
N ALA A 211 -2.74 0.22 -12.05
CA ALA A 211 -1.77 0.14 -10.97
C ALA A 211 -2.13 -0.96 -9.96
N LEU A 212 -3.38 -1.01 -9.51
CA LEU A 212 -3.85 -2.05 -8.62
C LEU A 212 -3.87 -3.43 -9.29
N SER A 213 -4.30 -3.53 -10.56
CA SER A 213 -4.23 -4.82 -11.29
C SER A 213 -2.82 -5.38 -11.35
N LEU A 214 -1.82 -4.53 -11.59
CA LEU A 214 -0.41 -4.94 -11.58
C LEU A 214 0.04 -5.32 -10.16
N ALA A 215 -0.37 -4.59 -9.12
CA ALA A 215 -0.06 -4.96 -7.74
C ALA A 215 -0.67 -6.32 -7.35
N GLU A 216 -1.90 -6.60 -7.79
CA GLU A 216 -2.53 -7.89 -7.60
C GLU A 216 -1.77 -9.01 -8.30
N GLU A 217 -1.39 -8.80 -9.56
CA GLU A 217 -0.64 -9.78 -10.37
C GLU A 217 0.76 -10.05 -9.82
N ARG A 218 1.45 -9.00 -9.39
CA ARG A 218 2.88 -9.05 -9.10
C ARG A 218 3.22 -9.20 -7.63
N TYR A 219 2.30 -8.85 -6.72
CA TYR A 219 2.53 -8.92 -5.28
C TYR A 219 1.52 -9.83 -4.58
N PHE A 220 0.23 -9.50 -4.64
CA PHE A 220 -0.77 -10.18 -3.82
C PHE A 220 -1.07 -11.62 -4.27
N LYS A 221 -1.23 -11.87 -5.58
CA LYS A 221 -1.53 -13.22 -6.11
C LYS A 221 -0.41 -14.22 -5.86
N PRO A 222 0.88 -13.92 -6.11
CA PRO A 222 1.96 -14.86 -5.80
C PRO A 222 1.94 -15.31 -4.34
N LEU A 223 1.78 -14.36 -3.41
CA LEU A 223 1.69 -14.63 -1.98
C LEU A 223 0.47 -15.50 -1.66
N TYR A 224 -0.72 -15.10 -2.12
CA TYR A 224 -1.95 -15.87 -1.92
C TYR A 224 -1.81 -17.31 -2.44
N ASN A 225 -1.33 -17.47 -3.68
CA ASN A 225 -1.20 -18.78 -4.32
C ASN A 225 -0.22 -19.69 -3.58
N TRP A 226 0.90 -19.14 -3.09
CA TRP A 226 1.88 -19.91 -2.32
C TRP A 226 1.27 -20.47 -1.03
N HIS A 227 0.53 -19.65 -0.28
CA HIS A 227 -0.16 -20.09 0.94
C HIS A 227 -1.30 -21.07 0.62
N ASN A 228 -2.16 -20.71 -0.33
CA ASN A 228 -3.36 -21.48 -0.67
C ASN A 228 -3.01 -22.88 -1.23
N SER A 229 -1.97 -22.99 -2.06
CA SER A 229 -1.51 -24.30 -2.58
C SER A 229 -1.00 -25.26 -1.50
N ARG A 230 -0.68 -24.75 -0.31
CA ARG A 230 -0.25 -25.53 0.87
C ARG A 230 -1.36 -25.74 1.90
N GLY A 231 -2.56 -25.24 1.62
CA GLY A 231 -3.67 -25.25 2.59
C GLY A 231 -3.43 -24.33 3.80
N LEU A 232 -2.51 -23.37 3.71
CA LEU A 232 -2.21 -22.44 4.79
C LEU A 232 -3.23 -21.29 4.83
N LEU A 233 -3.65 -20.93 6.03
CA LEU A 233 -4.34 -19.64 6.23
C LEU A 233 -3.32 -18.51 6.15
N TYR A 234 -3.65 -17.47 5.40
CA TYR A 234 -2.89 -16.23 5.36
C TYR A 234 -3.79 -15.12 5.90
N GLY A 235 -3.59 -14.82 7.18
CA GLY A 235 -4.29 -13.79 7.91
C GLY A 235 -3.62 -12.43 7.77
N CYS A 236 -4.35 -11.37 8.10
CA CYS A 236 -3.78 -10.03 8.17
C CYS A 236 -4.59 -9.09 9.05
N ASP A 237 -3.98 -7.97 9.39
CA ASP A 237 -4.63 -6.79 9.96
C ASP A 237 -4.08 -5.49 9.33
N ASN A 238 -3.73 -5.55 8.05
CA ASN A 238 -3.13 -4.48 7.25
C ASN A 238 -3.71 -3.07 7.52
N TRP A 239 -2.85 -2.05 7.43
CA TRP A 239 -3.20 -0.64 7.67
C TRP A 239 -4.48 -0.21 6.97
N GLY A 240 -5.17 0.76 7.58
CA GLY A 240 -6.44 1.28 7.11
C GLY A 240 -7.64 0.52 7.66
N ARG A 241 -7.58 -0.83 7.75
CA ARG A 241 -8.58 -1.70 8.40
C ARG A 241 -10.03 -1.35 8.06
N GLY A 242 -10.31 -0.89 6.84
CA GLY A 242 -11.64 -0.44 6.41
C GLY A 242 -12.07 0.97 6.84
N LEU A 243 -11.34 1.63 7.74
CA LEU A 243 -11.48 3.07 8.03
C LEU A 243 -10.91 3.93 6.90
N GLU A 244 -10.00 3.36 6.11
CA GLU A 244 -9.37 4.02 4.97
C GLU A 244 -9.63 3.27 3.65
N PRO A 245 -10.79 3.49 2.99
CA PRO A 245 -11.16 2.71 1.80
C PRO A 245 -10.18 2.83 0.63
N LEU A 246 -9.45 3.96 0.52
CA LEU A 246 -8.47 4.22 -0.53
C LEU A 246 -7.06 3.73 -0.19
N ARG A 247 -6.86 3.11 0.98
CA ARG A 247 -5.60 2.45 1.31
C ARG A 247 -5.38 1.30 0.32
N TYR A 248 -4.16 1.14 -0.17
CA TYR A 248 -3.83 0.22 -1.27
C TYR A 248 -4.59 0.49 -2.57
N ILE A 249 -4.94 1.75 -2.85
CA ILE A 249 -5.79 2.22 -3.96
C ILE A 249 -7.27 1.84 -3.74
N ASP A 250 -7.53 0.57 -3.45
CA ASP A 250 -8.83 0.01 -3.07
C ASP A 250 -8.57 -1.09 -2.03
N TYR A 251 -8.87 -0.76 -0.77
CA TYR A 251 -8.63 -1.64 0.36
C TYR A 251 -9.34 -2.99 0.17
N PHE A 252 -10.59 -2.95 -0.29
CA PHE A 252 -11.43 -4.12 -0.41
C PHE A 252 -10.89 -5.11 -1.46
N ARG A 253 -10.43 -4.56 -2.59
CA ARG A 253 -9.83 -5.34 -3.67
C ARG A 253 -8.43 -5.85 -3.32
N ALA A 254 -7.63 -5.13 -2.54
CA ALA A 254 -6.33 -5.60 -2.08
C ALA A 254 -6.46 -6.74 -1.06
N ILE A 255 -7.28 -6.54 -0.02
CA ILE A 255 -7.40 -7.47 1.10
C ILE A 255 -8.08 -8.80 0.73
N ARG A 256 -8.76 -8.85 -0.41
CA ARG A 256 -9.32 -10.12 -0.92
C ARG A 256 -8.26 -11.20 -1.12
N TRP A 257 -6.99 -10.87 -1.26
CA TRP A 257 -5.91 -11.84 -1.49
C TRP A 257 -5.38 -12.48 -0.19
N PHE A 258 -6.01 -12.22 0.95
CA PHE A 258 -5.76 -12.96 2.18
C PHE A 258 -6.84 -14.04 2.32
N SER A 259 -6.46 -15.25 2.72
CA SER A 259 -7.42 -16.34 2.95
C SER A 259 -8.12 -16.22 4.31
N ALA A 260 -7.61 -15.35 5.19
CA ALA A 260 -8.26 -14.98 6.43
C ALA A 260 -8.17 -13.46 6.65
N PRO A 261 -8.85 -12.61 5.85
CA PRO A 261 -8.79 -11.17 6.03
C PRO A 261 -9.26 -10.82 7.45
N GLY A 262 -8.63 -9.81 8.04
CA GLY A 262 -8.85 -9.49 9.43
C GLY A 262 -8.49 -8.08 9.81
N ASN A 263 -8.58 -7.85 11.11
CA ASN A 263 -8.22 -6.61 11.74
C ASN A 263 -7.73 -6.89 13.16
N ASP A 264 -6.98 -5.93 13.68
CA ASP A 264 -6.70 -5.80 15.09
C ASP A 264 -7.87 -5.11 15.81
N ALA A 265 -8.08 -5.49 17.06
CA ALA A 265 -9.04 -4.92 17.99
C ALA A 265 -8.35 -4.73 19.36
N PRO A 266 -7.61 -3.63 19.51
CA PRO A 266 -6.85 -3.36 20.73
C PRO A 266 -7.78 -2.94 21.86
N ARG A 267 -7.36 -3.22 23.09
CA ARG A 267 -8.03 -2.82 24.34
C ARG A 267 -9.48 -3.31 24.41
N GLU A 268 -10.27 -2.70 25.28
CA GLU A 268 -11.71 -2.89 25.34
C GLU A 268 -12.40 -2.05 24.25
N GLY A 269 -13.43 -2.60 23.61
CA GLY A 269 -14.26 -1.86 22.66
C GLY A 269 -14.58 -2.67 21.41
N THR A 270 -15.44 -2.10 20.56
CA THR A 270 -15.80 -2.71 19.28
C THR A 270 -15.04 -2.04 18.15
N ALA A 271 -14.18 -2.80 17.46
CA ALA A 271 -13.69 -2.40 16.13
C ALA A 271 -14.77 -2.69 15.08
N LEU A 272 -15.93 -2.00 15.20
CA LEU A 272 -17.16 -2.36 14.48
C LEU A 272 -16.98 -2.30 12.96
N ILE A 273 -16.45 -1.18 12.47
CA ILE A 273 -16.27 -0.95 11.03
C ILE A 273 -15.24 -1.94 10.51
N GLN A 274 -14.12 -2.09 11.22
CA GLN A 274 -13.01 -2.93 10.80
C GLN A 274 -13.43 -4.39 10.70
N THR A 275 -14.07 -4.92 11.75
CA THR A 275 -14.56 -6.31 11.77
C THR A 275 -15.59 -6.54 10.69
N LYS A 276 -16.49 -5.58 10.47
CA LYS A 276 -17.51 -5.72 9.44
C LYS A 276 -16.92 -5.66 8.03
N VAL A 277 -15.91 -4.83 7.79
CA VAL A 277 -15.20 -4.79 6.51
C VAL A 277 -14.47 -6.11 6.27
N SER A 278 -13.71 -6.60 7.24
CA SER A 278 -13.01 -7.89 7.16
C SER A 278 -13.97 -9.04 6.86
N SER A 279 -15.09 -9.14 7.58
CA SER A 279 -16.08 -10.19 7.32
C SER A 279 -16.79 -10.01 5.98
N SER A 280 -16.99 -8.77 5.52
CA SER A 280 -17.56 -8.51 4.20
C SER A 280 -16.62 -8.94 3.07
N VAL A 281 -15.30 -8.75 3.23
CA VAL A 281 -14.30 -9.29 2.30
C VAL A 281 -14.38 -10.81 2.30
N SER A 282 -14.45 -11.44 3.48
CA SER A 282 -14.59 -12.89 3.58
C SER A 282 -15.83 -13.42 2.86
N HIS A 283 -16.99 -12.81 3.07
CA HIS A 283 -18.24 -13.24 2.45
C HIS A 283 -18.23 -13.04 0.93
N LEU A 284 -17.79 -11.87 0.45
CA LEU A 284 -17.83 -11.54 -0.99
C LEU A 284 -16.83 -12.37 -1.80
N TYR A 285 -15.67 -12.71 -1.22
CA TYR A 285 -14.62 -13.46 -1.90
C TYR A 285 -14.47 -14.91 -1.41
N GLN A 286 -15.48 -15.40 -0.68
CA GLN A 286 -15.56 -16.79 -0.17
C GLN A 286 -14.28 -17.20 0.59
N ARG A 287 -13.78 -16.32 1.45
CA ARG A 287 -12.63 -16.63 2.29
C ARG A 287 -13.08 -17.48 3.48
N PRO A 288 -12.33 -18.54 3.82
CA PRO A 288 -12.76 -19.51 4.83
C PRO A 288 -12.90 -18.91 6.22
N ARG A 289 -12.10 -17.89 6.56
CA ARG A 289 -12.04 -17.30 7.89
C ARG A 289 -12.03 -15.78 7.85
N THR A 290 -12.52 -15.16 8.92
CA THR A 290 -12.34 -13.74 9.22
C THR A 290 -11.50 -13.66 10.49
N TRP A 291 -10.26 -13.18 10.33
CA TRP A 291 -9.29 -13.12 11.42
C TRP A 291 -9.59 -11.93 12.33
N LEU A 292 -9.51 -12.15 13.63
CA LEU A 292 -9.49 -11.09 14.63
C LEU A 292 -8.27 -11.28 15.50
N GLU A 293 -7.29 -10.40 15.34
CA GLU A 293 -6.26 -10.20 16.35
C GLU A 293 -6.88 -9.34 17.45
N ALA A 294 -6.82 -9.82 18.69
CA ALA A 294 -7.70 -9.32 19.73
C ALA A 294 -6.95 -8.98 21.00
N PHE A 295 -7.34 -7.85 21.57
CA PHE A 295 -7.28 -7.54 22.99
C PHE A 295 -5.89 -7.35 23.57
N HIS A 296 -4.93 -7.00 22.72
CA HIS A 296 -3.68 -6.43 23.18
C HIS A 296 -3.96 -5.17 23.98
N SER A 297 -3.13 -4.88 24.97
CA SER A 297 -3.25 -3.67 25.82
C SER A 297 -4.53 -3.56 26.67
N ILE A 298 -5.29 -4.64 26.92
CA ILE A 298 -6.35 -4.65 27.96
C ILE A 298 -5.75 -4.53 29.36
N GLY A 299 -4.52 -4.98 29.57
CA GLY A 299 -3.86 -4.98 30.88
C GLY A 299 -3.83 -6.35 31.56
N TRP A 300 -2.96 -6.49 32.56
CA TRP A 300 -2.79 -7.73 33.33
C TRP A 300 -4.01 -8.11 34.18
N ASN A 301 -4.96 -7.18 34.34
CA ASN A 301 -6.24 -7.39 35.01
C ASN A 301 -7.34 -7.89 34.07
N ALA A 302 -7.02 -8.27 32.82
CA ALA A 302 -7.97 -8.87 31.89
C ALA A 302 -8.66 -10.07 32.54
N ARG A 303 -9.99 -10.11 32.51
CA ARG A 303 -10.79 -11.18 33.11
C ARG A 303 -11.63 -11.91 32.07
N PRO A 304 -11.97 -13.19 32.26
CA PRO A 304 -12.80 -13.93 31.31
C PRO A 304 -14.14 -13.25 30.98
N ASP A 305 -14.80 -12.60 31.94
CA ASP A 305 -16.06 -11.87 31.70
C ASP A 305 -15.90 -10.70 30.73
N MET A 306 -14.77 -10.00 30.77
CA MET A 306 -14.45 -8.93 29.84
C MET A 306 -14.22 -9.49 28.43
N LEU A 307 -13.47 -10.59 28.31
CA LEU A 307 -13.16 -11.20 27.02
C LEU A 307 -14.43 -11.71 26.32
N THR A 308 -15.32 -12.39 27.04
CA THR A 308 -16.59 -12.88 26.49
C THR A 308 -17.42 -11.74 25.92
N GLN A 309 -17.57 -10.63 26.66
CA GLN A 309 -18.34 -9.47 26.19
C GLN A 309 -17.79 -8.88 24.90
N GLN A 310 -16.45 -8.81 24.77
CA GLN A 310 -15.83 -8.29 23.55
C GLN A 310 -15.95 -9.29 22.40
N PHE A 311 -15.74 -10.59 22.64
CA PHE A 311 -15.88 -11.63 21.62
C PHE A 311 -17.26 -11.61 20.98
N ASP A 312 -18.33 -11.56 21.78
CA ASP A 312 -19.71 -11.58 21.27
C ASP A 312 -19.94 -10.47 20.24
N ARG A 313 -19.39 -9.29 20.49
CA ARG A 313 -19.51 -8.13 19.60
C ARG A 313 -18.83 -8.40 18.25
N HIS A 314 -17.66 -9.03 18.23
CA HIS A 314 -16.94 -9.35 17.00
C HIS A 314 -17.56 -10.55 16.25
N TYR A 315 -18.05 -11.56 16.98
CA TYR A 315 -18.74 -12.71 16.38
C TYR A 315 -20.01 -12.28 15.63
N VAL A 316 -20.83 -11.41 16.23
CA VAL A 316 -22.02 -10.86 15.57
C VAL A 316 -21.68 -10.11 14.28
N LEU A 317 -20.48 -9.52 14.21
CA LEU A 317 -19.99 -8.83 13.02
C LEU A 317 -19.36 -9.75 11.98
N GLY A 318 -19.21 -11.04 12.27
CA GLY A 318 -18.74 -12.07 11.35
C GLY A 318 -17.27 -12.48 11.51
N ALA A 319 -16.61 -12.10 12.61
CA ALA A 319 -15.33 -12.70 12.99
C ALA A 319 -15.54 -14.19 13.33
N ASN A 320 -14.61 -15.05 12.91
CA ASN A 320 -14.72 -16.48 13.17
C ASN A 320 -13.37 -17.19 13.38
N LEU A 321 -12.25 -16.46 13.39
CA LEU A 321 -10.92 -16.95 13.76
C LEU A 321 -10.30 -15.94 14.71
N PHE A 322 -10.16 -16.32 15.98
CA PHE A 322 -9.64 -15.43 17.01
C PHE A 322 -8.18 -15.76 17.29
N CYS A 323 -7.36 -14.73 17.30
CA CYS A 323 -5.99 -14.74 17.77
C CYS A 323 -5.91 -13.77 18.95
N LEU A 324 -5.88 -14.32 20.15
CA LEU A 324 -5.65 -13.50 21.35
C LEU A 324 -4.22 -13.00 21.33
N HIS A 325 -4.03 -11.68 21.38
CA HIS A 325 -2.71 -11.09 21.29
C HIS A 325 -1.87 -11.46 22.51
N GLY A 326 -0.82 -12.22 22.23
CA GLY A 326 0.31 -12.43 23.13
C GLY A 326 0.29 -13.75 23.90
N LEU A 327 1.30 -14.58 23.61
CA LEU A 327 1.90 -15.50 24.57
C LEU A 327 3.35 -15.03 24.77
N TYR A 328 3.61 -14.34 25.88
CA TYR A 328 4.97 -13.91 26.21
C TYR A 328 5.77 -15.08 26.78
N TYR A 329 6.77 -15.53 26.03
CA TYR A 329 7.66 -16.64 26.40
C TYR A 329 8.33 -16.40 27.77
N THR A 330 8.79 -15.19 28.03
CA THR A 330 9.35 -14.75 29.34
C THR A 330 8.48 -13.63 29.92
N LEU A 331 8.76 -13.13 31.14
CA LEU A 331 8.33 -11.81 31.66
C LEU A 331 9.52 -10.86 31.93
N ASN A 332 10.74 -11.36 31.75
CA ASN A 332 11.94 -10.64 32.11
C ASN A 332 12.09 -9.38 31.23
N GLY A 333 12.24 -8.21 31.85
CA GLY A 333 12.31 -6.91 31.16
C GLY A 333 10.97 -6.31 30.69
N GLY A 334 9.84 -6.99 30.90
CA GLY A 334 8.59 -6.71 30.18
C GLY A 334 7.63 -5.67 30.73
N TYR A 335 7.96 -4.95 31.79
CA TYR A 335 6.98 -4.06 32.45
C TYR A 335 6.60 -2.81 31.62
N TRP A 336 7.44 -2.37 30.69
CA TRP A 336 7.21 -1.15 29.90
C TRP A 336 6.98 -1.40 28.40
N GLU A 337 7.64 -2.39 27.81
CA GLU A 337 7.62 -2.61 26.35
C GLU A 337 6.43 -3.44 25.86
N TRP A 338 5.68 -4.08 26.77
CA TRP A 338 4.74 -5.12 26.38
C TRP A 338 3.31 -4.62 26.36
N ALA A 339 2.49 -5.23 25.51
CA ALA A 339 1.05 -4.98 25.40
C ALA A 339 0.28 -6.05 26.19
N PRO A 340 0.17 -5.97 27.52
CA PRO A 340 -0.54 -6.98 28.32
C PRO A 340 -2.01 -7.10 27.90
N PRO A 341 -2.65 -8.27 28.08
CA PRO A 341 -2.22 -9.41 28.91
C PRO A 341 -1.41 -10.48 28.15
N CYS A 342 -1.04 -11.55 28.86
CA CYS A 342 -0.54 -12.80 28.29
C CYS A 342 -1.62 -13.87 28.44
N PHE A 343 -2.45 -14.16 27.43
CA PHE A 343 -3.67 -15.01 27.58
C PHE A 343 -3.42 -16.52 27.83
N HIS A 344 -2.31 -16.87 28.48
CA HIS A 344 -1.83 -18.22 28.75
C HIS A 344 -1.50 -18.40 30.25
N PHE A 345 -0.58 -19.31 30.57
CA PHE A 345 -0.12 -19.73 31.92
C PHE A 345 0.41 -18.62 32.85
N ARG A 346 0.38 -17.36 32.43
CA ARG A 346 0.74 -16.20 33.25
C ARG A 346 -0.48 -15.51 33.87
N MET A 347 -1.70 -15.88 33.44
CA MET A 347 -2.94 -15.33 33.99
C MET A 347 -3.48 -16.23 35.10
N PRO A 348 -4.07 -15.65 36.16
CA PRO A 348 -4.53 -16.40 37.33
C PRO A 348 -5.71 -17.36 37.04
N TYR A 349 -6.36 -17.21 35.89
CA TYR A 349 -7.46 -18.09 35.45
C TYR A 349 -7.00 -19.21 34.51
N TRP A 350 -5.72 -19.27 34.14
CA TRP A 350 -5.19 -20.37 33.34
C TRP A 350 -4.96 -21.60 34.24
N PRO A 351 -5.51 -22.78 33.90
CA PRO A 351 -5.46 -23.98 34.75
C PRO A 351 -4.06 -24.49 35.10
#